data_AF-A0A919AJ67-F1
#
_entry.id   AF-A0A919AJ67-F1
#
_cell.length_a   1.000
_cell.length_b   1.000
_cell.length_c   1.000
_cell.angle_alpha   90.00
_cell.angle_beta   90.00
_cell.angle_gamma   90.00
#
_symmetry.space_group_name_H-M   'P 1'
#
loop_
_entity.id
_entity.type
_entity.pdbx_description
1 polymer ?
#
loop_
_entity_poly.entity_id
_entity_poly.type
_entity_poly.pdbx_seq_one_letter_code
_entity_poly.pdbx_strand_id
1 'polypeptide(L)' 'MFIPVTNAIESVNARIRRAVKARGHFPNEQAALKCVYMAIMSLDPTGKGQARGTMR' A
#
# COMPACT_ATOMS: atom_id res chain seq x y z
N MET A 1 4.04 -11.75 21.00
CA MET A 1 4.74 -11.00 19.92
C MET A 1 4.34 -9.54 20.05
N PHE A 2 5.18 -8.71 20.68
CA PHE A 2 4.95 -7.27 20.81
C PHE A 2 5.38 -6.62 19.50
N ILE A 3 4.46 -5.98 18.78
CA ILE A 3 4.79 -5.15 17.62
C ILE A 3 4.86 -3.72 18.16
N PRO A 4 6.03 -3.11 18.33
CA PRO A 4 6.08 -1.73 18.79
C PRO A 4 5.39 -0.83 17.75
N VAL A 5 4.55 0.08 18.22
CA VAL A 5 3.70 0.95 17.37
C VAL A 5 4.50 1.73 16.33
N THR A 6 5.76 2.04 16.64
CA THR A 6 6.71 2.70 15.74
C THR A 6 7.02 1.86 14.50
N ASN A 7 7.22 0.55 14.67
CA ASN A 7 7.50 -0.37 13.56
C ASN A 7 6.25 -0.57 12.67
N ALA A 8 5.05 -0.48 13.25
CA ALA A 8 3.81 -0.58 12.49
C ALA A 8 3.62 0.63 11.56
N ILE A 9 3.79 1.85 12.08
CA ILE A 9 3.67 3.09 11.29
C ILE A 9 4.77 3.16 10.22
N GLU A 10 6.00 2.79 10.57
CA GLU A 10 7.11 2.75 9.61
C GLU A 10 6.85 1.73 8.49
N SER A 11 6.35 0.54 8.83
CA SER A 11 5.97 -0.49 7.86
C SER A 11 4.88 -0.02 6.88
N VAL A 12 3.89 0.72 7.37
CA VAL A 12 2.85 1.32 6.52
C VAL A 12 3.46 2.36 5.57
N ASN A 13 4.27 3.28 6.10
CA ASN A 13 4.91 4.33 5.32
C ASN A 13 5.85 3.76 4.23
N ALA A 14 6.61 2.72 4.56
CA ALA A 14 7.49 2.04 3.60
C ALA A 14 6.72 1.47 2.40
N ARG A 15 5.53 0.87 2.64
CA ARG A 15 4.69 0.32 1.57
C ARG A 15 4.05 1.39 0.72
N ILE A 16 3.55 2.47 1.32
CA ILE A 16 2.99 3.61 0.57
C ILE A 16 4.06 4.19 -0.36
N ARG A 17 5.27 4.42 0.16
CA ARG A 17 6.41 4.91 -0.66
C ARG A 17 6.75 3.99 -1.82
N ARG A 18 6.75 2.66 -1.60
CA ARG A 18 6.96 1.67 -2.68
C ARG A 18 5.87 1.75 -3.74
N ALA A 19 4.60 1.81 -3.35
CA ALA A 19 3.48 1.89 -4.28
C ALA A 19 3.51 3.18 -5.12
N VAL A 20 3.80 4.32 -4.48
CA VAL A 20 3.94 5.62 -5.15
C VAL A 20 5.12 5.61 -6.11
N LYS A 21 6.29 5.12 -5.68
CA LYS A 21 7.50 5.02 -6.54
C LYS A 21 7.28 4.12 -7.76
N ALA A 22 6.53 3.03 -7.61
CA ALA A 22 6.21 2.14 -8.72
C ALA A 22 5.25 2.77 -9.74
N ARG A 23 4.42 3.74 -9.33
CA ARG A 23 3.47 4.43 -10.22
C ARG A 23 4.03 5.68 -10.89
N GLY A 24 4.93 6.41 -10.23
CA GLY A 24 5.53 7.62 -10.80
C GLY A 24 4.58 8.83 -10.78
N HIS A 25 4.29 9.40 -11.95
CA HIS A 25 3.41 10.58 -12.08
C HIS A 25 1.93 10.18 -11.98
N PHE A 26 1.14 10.95 -11.21
CA PHE A 26 -0.32 10.77 -11.14
C PHE A 26 -1.05 11.81 -12.00
N PRO A 27 -1.94 11.40 -12.91
CA PRO A 27 -2.64 12.33 -13.82
C PRO A 27 -3.67 13.23 -13.12
N ASN A 28 -4.10 12.88 -11.90
CA ASN A 28 -4.98 13.68 -11.05
C ASN A 28 -4.87 13.22 -9.59
N GLU A 29 -5.42 14.02 -8.66
CA GLU A 29 -5.40 13.72 -7.23
C GLU A 29 -6.16 12.43 -6.89
N GLN A 30 -7.29 12.18 -7.56
CA GLN A 30 -8.10 10.97 -7.35
C GLN A 30 -7.33 9.68 -7.67
N ALA A 31 -6.45 9.71 -8.67
CA ALA A 31 -5.57 8.60 -9.02
C ALA A 31 -4.50 8.35 -7.94
N ALA A 32 -3.97 9.42 -7.35
CA ALA A 32 -3.05 9.31 -6.21
C ALA A 32 -3.75 8.72 -4.97
N LEU A 33 -4.95 9.22 -4.64
CA LEU A 33 -5.76 8.70 -3.54
C LEU A 33 -6.09 7.21 -3.74
N LYS A 34 -6.51 6.83 -4.95
CA LYS A 34 -6.77 5.43 -5.30
C LYS A 34 -5.50 4.57 -5.16
N CYS A 35 -4.34 5.09 -5.53
CA CYS A 35 -3.07 4.39 -5.36
C CYS A 35 -2.76 4.10 -3.88
N VAL A 36 -2.91 5.12 -3.01
CA VAL A 36 -2.68 4.97 -1.57
C VAL A 36 -3.70 4.01 -0.96
N TYR A 37 -4.98 4.14 -1.32
CA TYR A 37 -6.04 3.24 -0.88
C TYR A 37 -5.73 1.77 -1.22
N MET A 38 -5.32 1.50 -2.46
CA MET A 38 -4.95 0.14 -2.88
C MET A 38 -3.70 -0.36 -2.17
N ALA A 39 -2.72 0.50 -1.90
CA ALA A 39 -1.52 0.16 -1.13
C ALA A 39 -1.87 -0.25 0.32
N ILE A 40 -2.81 0.46 0.95
CA ILE A 40 -3.31 0.14 2.29
C ILE A 40 -4.17 -1.13 2.27
N MET A 41 -5.05 -1.29 1.27
CA MET A 41 -5.87 -2.52 1.14
C MET A 41 -5.02 -3.77 0.93
N SER A 42 -3.82 -3.65 0.35
CA SER A 42 -2.89 -4.78 0.24
C SER A 42 -2.24 -5.19 1.59
N LEU A 43 -2.31 -4.34 2.62
CA LEU A 43 -1.89 -4.66 3.99
C LEU A 43 -2.91 -5.52 4.73
N ASP A 44 -4.16 -5.51 4.27
CA ASP A 44 -5.24 -6.24 4.93
C ASP A 44 -4.94 -7.75 4.96
N PRO A 45 -4.90 -8.37 6.16
CA PRO A 45 -4.54 -9.78 6.32
C PRO A 45 -5.58 -10.73 5.72
N THR A 46 -6.79 -10.24 5.40
CA THR A 46 -7.84 -11.02 4.73
C THR A 46 -7.54 -11.28 3.25
N GLY A 47 -6.43 -10.74 2.71
CA GLY A 47 -5.94 -11.06 1.37
C GLY A 47 -6.77 -10.51 0.21
N LYS A 48 -7.90 -9.82 0.50
CA LYS A 48 -8.82 -9.28 -0.51
C LYS A 48 -8.13 -8.30 -1.47
N GLY A 49 -7.11 -7.57 -0.99
CA GLY A 49 -6.29 -6.66 -1.80
C GLY A 49 -5.11 -7.34 -2.54
N GLN A 50 -4.70 -8.54 -2.15
CA GLN A 50 -3.54 -9.24 -2.74
C GLN A 50 -3.91 -10.08 -3.98
N ALA A 51 -5.16 -10.52 -4.10
CA ALA A 51 -5.63 -11.36 -5.20
C ALA A 51 -5.56 -10.69 -6.59
N ARG A 52 -5.35 -9.37 -6.66
CA ARG A 52 -5.47 -8.60 -7.91
C ARG A 52 -4.18 -8.47 -8.73
N GLY A 53 -3.07 -9.09 -8.31
CA GLY A 53 -1.77 -8.93 -8.99
C GLY A 53 -0.79 -10.10 -8.91
N THR A 54 -1.20 -11.26 -8.39
CA THR A 54 -0.34 -12.45 -8.25
C THR A 54 -0.48 -13.47 -9.37
N MET A 55 -1.19 -13.16 -10.46
CA MET A 55 -1.12 -13.96 -11.68
C MET A 55 0.16 -13.57 -12.45
N ARG A 56 1.26 -14.24 -12.12
CA ARG A 56 2.45 -14.36 -12.96
C ARG A 56 2.51 -15.79 -13.47
#